data_AF-A0A3N5KEM5-F1
#
_entry.id   AF-A0A3N5KEM5-F1
#
_cell.length_a   1.000
_cell.length_b   1.000
_cell.length_c   1.000
_cell.angle_alpha   90.00
_cell.angle_beta   90.00
_cell.angle_gamma   90.00
#
_symmetry.space_group_name_H-M   'P 1'
#
loop_
_entity.id
_entity.type
_entity.pdbx_description
1 polymer ?
#
loop_
_entity_poly.entity_id
_entity_poly.type
_entity_poly.pdbx_seq_one_letter_code
_entity_poly.pdbx_strand_id
1 'polypeptide(L)'
;MFDPQTVQSPADLPKDGPVVAEIQGHLRVAARRRLLYSFHWLREVALRNIEGELGLNVDADGDVFLQLSANGRCRRQVSLDERGWMRLQIFNRGSRELDLGVQVSVTAQVATPLPEEHDALVAAILGVHEAHWLKPLKSVEDLAGFQALDPWVRQKIEIFFGPMQSEADIARFLEGLRALVVLRDSINRQAAAAVGKKYEAEISYRCQSATQETALVDCSFDFTREGLRAFRAAWEGNFSWVLAADVRHIEVRPAALTSNLRSRSVVELHLPFLDRKEWAKRVESLANMEVASDGNGRLLVYHVEASKRLASKNSYQSVLVLAGGLSVGRAHSTSSFTLSYSDQRTLRCSQASRILAPALRAYGFDDRAVDFLAGLSAGRHGEVDVSLDLTVPGSLVSAWLEAPGERDLQYFPVYSKVSVTVQRALRLWLPLSYFSGIASYDTLETAFPLVVYQASRPFAGARKFELTYDAMSQQRMAVFFRMAAQRLPKELARVEELLIEAGKRGTAAFYAPRHARNILTSVQRRPKLIHSLVAADAHFVNALVKLGCQGHQLREKAAKDPARAVKLLSRF
;
A
#
# COMPACT_ATOMS: atom_id res chain seq x y z
N MET A 1 -7.11 44.53 15.80
CA MET A 1 -6.54 43.17 15.93
C MET A 1 -7.52 42.39 16.80
N PHE A 2 -8.00 41.23 16.33
CA PHE A 2 -8.96 40.43 17.10
C PHE A 2 -8.24 39.76 18.28
N ASP A 3 -8.77 39.94 19.49
CA ASP A 3 -8.26 39.29 20.71
C ASP A 3 -9.21 38.19 21.17
N PRO A 4 -8.84 36.90 21.04
CA PRO A 4 -9.68 35.77 21.44
C PRO A 4 -9.98 35.72 22.96
N GLN A 5 -9.22 36.44 23.79
CA GLN A 5 -9.45 36.46 25.24
C GLN A 5 -10.65 37.32 25.63
N THR A 6 -11.02 38.28 24.76
CA THR A 6 -12.11 39.22 25.01
C THR A 6 -13.50 38.63 24.70
N VAL A 7 -13.56 37.52 23.97
CA VAL A 7 -14.84 36.90 23.56
C VAL A 7 -15.41 36.05 24.71
N GLN A 8 -16.62 36.40 25.15
CA GLN A 8 -17.35 35.74 26.22
C GLN A 8 -18.78 35.33 25.79
N SER A 9 -19.33 36.00 24.78
CA SER A 9 -20.69 35.82 24.30
C SER A 9 -20.80 36.05 22.78
N PRO A 10 -21.89 35.61 22.13
CA PRO A 10 -22.12 35.87 20.70
C PRO A 10 -22.12 37.36 20.32
N ALA A 11 -22.46 38.24 21.26
CA ALA A 11 -22.53 39.69 21.04
C ALA A 11 -21.15 40.33 20.87
N ASP A 12 -20.09 39.65 21.29
CA ASP A 12 -18.69 40.13 21.17
C ASP A 12 -18.12 39.90 19.77
N LEU A 13 -18.85 39.17 18.90
CA LEU A 13 -18.48 38.96 17.50
C LEU A 13 -19.21 39.99 16.60
N PRO A 14 -18.56 40.46 15.52
CA PRO A 14 -19.21 41.37 14.57
C PRO A 14 -20.47 40.74 13.97
N LYS A 15 -21.52 41.54 13.85
CA LYS A 15 -22.77 41.13 13.19
C LYS A 15 -22.62 41.04 11.66
N ASP A 16 -21.70 41.83 11.10
CA ASP A 16 -21.50 42.00 9.67
C ASP A 16 -20.30 41.18 9.16
N GLY A 17 -20.47 39.86 9.16
CA GLY A 17 -19.53 38.93 8.54
C GLY A 17 -18.41 38.42 9.46
N PRO A 18 -17.56 37.52 8.94
CA PRO A 18 -16.58 36.82 9.75
C PRO A 18 -15.36 37.68 10.08
N VAL A 19 -14.82 37.50 11.29
CA VAL A 19 -13.52 38.06 11.67
C VAL A 19 -12.42 37.26 10.99
N VAL A 20 -11.58 37.93 10.20
CA VAL A 20 -10.45 37.30 9.51
C VAL A 20 -9.14 37.77 10.13
N ALA A 21 -8.25 36.83 10.45
CA ALA A 21 -6.89 37.10 10.90
C ALA A 21 -5.89 36.27 10.10
N GLU A 22 -4.77 36.89 9.72
CA GLU A 22 -3.66 36.21 9.06
C GLU A 22 -2.53 36.04 10.05
N ILE A 23 -2.10 34.79 10.26
CA ILE A 23 -1.15 34.45 11.29
C ILE A 23 -0.17 33.41 10.73
N GLN A 24 1.13 33.60 10.98
CA GLN A 24 2.10 32.53 10.85
C GLN A 24 1.90 31.58 12.03
N GLY A 25 1.32 30.42 11.76
CA GLY A 25 0.81 29.52 12.80
C GLY A 25 1.47 28.16 12.74
N HIS A 26 1.68 27.60 13.92
CA HIS A 26 1.88 26.17 14.10
C HIS A 26 0.52 25.56 14.44
N LEU A 27 0.09 24.56 13.67
CA LEU A 27 -1.07 23.73 13.98
C LEU A 27 -0.57 22.42 14.60
N ARG A 28 -1.09 22.06 15.76
CA ARG A 28 -0.89 20.75 16.40
C ARG A 28 -2.23 20.06 16.50
N VAL A 29 -2.35 18.90 15.87
CA VAL A 29 -3.55 18.06 15.97
C VAL A 29 -3.12 16.73 16.55
N ALA A 30 -3.87 16.19 17.51
CA ALA A 30 -3.69 14.82 17.95
C ALA A 30 -4.86 13.98 17.45
N ALA A 31 -4.60 12.76 16.98
CA ALA A 31 -5.60 11.77 16.64
C ALA A 31 -5.37 10.47 17.45
N ARG A 32 -6.38 9.93 18.12
CA ARG A 32 -6.36 8.59 18.72
C ARG A 32 -7.13 7.68 17.80
N ARG A 33 -6.49 6.61 17.34
CA ARG A 33 -7.10 5.66 16.42
C ARG A 33 -6.96 4.26 16.96
N ARG A 34 -8.07 3.54 16.93
CA ARG A 34 -8.06 2.10 17.16
C ARG A 34 -7.38 1.41 15.98
N LEU A 35 -6.36 0.61 16.30
CA LEU A 35 -5.65 -0.21 15.33
C LEU A 35 -6.34 -1.56 15.20
N LEU A 36 -6.64 -1.95 13.96
CA LEU A 36 -7.19 -3.25 13.63
C LEU A 36 -6.24 -3.96 12.66
N TYR A 37 -6.12 -5.26 12.80
CA TYR A 37 -5.42 -6.11 11.85
C TYR A 37 -6.40 -6.84 10.95
N SER A 38 -6.14 -6.81 9.65
CA SER A 38 -6.63 -7.85 8.74
C SER A 38 -5.58 -8.97 8.75
N PHE A 39 -5.82 -10.00 9.54
CA PHE A 39 -4.87 -11.09 9.81
C PHE A 39 -4.94 -12.18 8.73
N HIS A 40 -3.77 -12.53 8.20
CA HIS A 40 -3.58 -13.54 7.16
C HIS A 40 -2.48 -14.53 7.57
N TRP A 41 -2.83 -15.81 7.69
CA TRP A 41 -1.86 -16.85 7.98
C TRP A 41 -2.28 -18.20 7.39
N LEU A 42 -1.37 -18.81 6.64
CA LEU A 42 -1.52 -20.15 6.06
C LEU A 42 -0.48 -21.10 6.65
N ARG A 43 -0.88 -22.36 6.85
CA ARG A 43 -0.03 -23.38 7.46
C ARG A 43 -0.40 -24.79 7.00
N GLU A 44 0.58 -25.65 6.78
CA GLU A 44 0.36 -27.08 6.54
C GLU A 44 0.43 -27.86 7.87
N VAL A 45 -0.74 -28.10 8.49
CA VAL A 45 -0.83 -28.70 9.83
C VAL A 45 -0.68 -30.23 9.82
N ALA A 46 -1.01 -30.88 8.71
CA ALA A 46 -0.83 -32.30 8.48
C ALA A 46 -0.55 -32.55 6.99
N LEU A 47 -0.08 -33.76 6.64
CA LEU A 47 0.25 -34.10 5.25
C LEU A 47 -0.95 -33.80 4.34
N ARG A 48 -0.79 -32.79 3.46
CA ARG A 48 -1.83 -32.33 2.52
C ARG A 48 -3.07 -31.70 3.18
N ASN A 49 -2.96 -31.21 4.40
CA ASN A 49 -4.00 -30.41 5.05
C ASN A 49 -3.47 -28.99 5.31
N ILE A 50 -3.91 -28.04 4.47
CA ILE A 50 -3.62 -26.61 4.69
C ILE A 50 -4.79 -26.03 5.50
N GLU A 51 -4.44 -25.38 6.59
CA GLU A 51 -5.34 -24.52 7.34
C GLU A 51 -4.94 -23.06 7.15
N GLY A 52 -5.93 -22.18 7.21
CA GLY A 52 -5.75 -20.78 6.94
C GLY A 52 -6.74 -19.90 7.67
N GLU A 53 -6.25 -18.77 8.16
CA GLU A 53 -7.06 -17.62 8.56
C GLU A 53 -6.79 -16.51 7.54
N LEU A 54 -7.80 -16.05 6.81
CA LEU A 54 -7.64 -15.06 5.75
C LEU A 54 -8.62 -13.90 5.95
N GLY A 55 -8.09 -12.74 6.35
CA GLY A 55 -8.89 -11.53 6.55
C GLY A 55 -9.64 -11.53 7.87
N LEU A 56 -9.10 -12.24 8.87
CA LEU A 56 -9.64 -12.21 10.22
C LEU A 56 -9.42 -10.81 10.79
N ASN A 57 -10.49 -10.14 11.17
CA ASN A 57 -10.40 -8.84 11.86
C ASN A 57 -9.97 -9.08 13.30
N VAL A 58 -8.74 -8.72 13.61
CA VAL A 58 -8.16 -8.84 14.95
C VAL A 58 -7.99 -7.45 15.53
N ASP A 59 -8.53 -7.23 16.72
CA ASP A 59 -8.24 -5.99 17.45
C ASP A 59 -6.79 -5.99 17.88
N ALA A 60 -6.07 -4.89 17.67
CA ALA A 60 -4.72 -4.79 18.21
C ALA A 60 -4.73 -4.55 19.73
N ASP A 61 -5.92 -4.33 20.33
CA ASP A 61 -6.14 -3.88 21.71
C ASP A 61 -5.22 -2.71 22.09
N GLY A 62 -4.92 -1.89 21.09
CA GLY A 62 -3.96 -0.80 21.14
C GLY A 62 -4.45 0.40 20.35
N ASP A 63 -4.21 1.58 20.91
CA ASP A 63 -4.46 2.83 20.22
C ASP A 63 -3.18 3.36 19.63
N VAL A 64 -3.27 3.83 18.39
CA VAL A 64 -2.23 4.62 17.75
C VAL A 64 -2.56 6.08 18.00
N PHE A 65 -1.67 6.74 18.74
CA PHE A 65 -1.68 8.17 18.94
C PHE A 65 -0.85 8.80 17.82
N LEU A 66 -1.54 9.52 16.94
CA LEU A 66 -0.93 10.32 15.90
C LEU A 66 -0.86 11.75 16.39
N GLN A 67 0.34 12.30 16.48
CA GLN A 67 0.53 13.73 16.68
C GLN A 67 0.99 14.35 15.38
N LEU A 68 0.19 15.28 14.89
CA LEU A 68 0.39 16.00 13.65
C LEU A 68 0.86 17.41 13.96
N SER A 69 1.94 17.83 13.32
CA SER A 69 2.37 19.22 13.31
C SER A 69 2.33 19.76 11.89
N ALA A 70 1.81 20.97 11.71
CA ALA A 70 1.73 21.67 10.43
C ALA A 70 2.17 23.12 10.65
N ASN A 71 3.20 23.58 9.95
CA ASN A 71 3.79 24.90 10.16
C ASN A 71 3.73 25.81 8.92
N GLY A 72 3.05 26.95 9.05
CA GLY A 72 3.27 28.14 8.21
C GLY A 72 2.07 29.09 8.13
N ARG A 73 1.85 29.76 6.99
CA ARG A 73 0.91 30.90 6.91
C ARG A 73 -0.52 30.44 6.71
N CYS A 74 -1.36 30.75 7.69
CA CYS A 74 -2.77 30.38 7.69
C CYS A 74 -3.67 31.61 7.78
N ARG A 75 -4.83 31.54 7.14
CA ARG A 75 -5.94 32.47 7.35
C ARG A 75 -6.91 31.84 8.34
N ARG A 76 -7.18 32.51 9.45
CA ARG A 76 -8.20 32.10 10.43
C ARG A 76 -9.44 32.95 10.26
N GLN A 77 -10.60 32.32 10.33
CA GLN A 77 -11.89 32.94 10.21
C GLN A 77 -12.74 32.57 11.41
N VAL A 78 -13.26 33.56 12.13
CA VAL A 78 -14.21 33.37 13.24
C VAL A 78 -15.56 33.90 12.83
N SER A 79 -16.60 33.08 12.96
CA SER A 79 -17.99 33.48 12.75
C SER A 79 -18.90 32.83 13.78
N LEU A 80 -20.19 33.13 13.72
CA LEU A 80 -21.19 32.29 14.35
C LEU A 80 -21.63 31.20 13.38
N ASP A 81 -21.98 30.02 13.89
CA ASP A 81 -22.65 28.97 13.12
C ASP A 81 -24.18 29.05 13.26
N GLU A 82 -24.88 28.08 12.65
CA GLU A 82 -26.35 28.00 12.65
C GLU A 82 -26.96 27.85 14.07
N ARG A 83 -26.19 27.38 15.05
CA ARG A 83 -26.61 27.24 16.46
C ARG A 83 -26.24 28.46 17.30
N GLY A 84 -25.65 29.49 16.69
CA GLY A 84 -25.07 30.62 17.40
C GLY A 84 -23.82 30.25 18.19
N TRP A 85 -23.14 29.15 17.85
CA TRP A 85 -21.84 28.78 18.42
C TRP A 85 -20.72 29.47 17.66
N MET A 86 -19.58 29.65 18.32
CA MET A 86 -18.40 30.26 17.70
C MET A 86 -17.72 29.28 16.77
N ARG A 87 -17.72 29.55 15.47
CA ARG A 87 -17.06 28.73 14.45
C ARG A 87 -15.69 29.29 14.11
N LEU A 88 -14.65 28.47 14.24
CA LEU A 88 -13.30 28.75 13.79
C LEU A 88 -12.98 27.90 12.55
N GLN A 89 -12.65 28.57 11.45
CA GLN A 89 -12.15 27.92 10.24
C GLN A 89 -10.72 28.36 9.96
N ILE A 90 -9.85 27.42 9.61
CA ILE A 90 -8.45 27.69 9.27
C ILE A 90 -8.23 27.27 7.82
N PHE A 91 -7.74 28.19 6.99
CA PHE A 91 -7.47 27.96 5.57
C PHE A 91 -5.97 28.03 5.30
N ASN A 92 -5.51 27.20 4.36
CA ASN A 92 -4.16 27.33 3.81
C ASN A 92 -4.12 28.58 2.92
N ARG A 93 -3.15 29.47 3.15
CA ARG A 93 -2.87 30.57 2.24
C ARG A 93 -1.64 30.18 1.43
N GLY A 94 -1.82 29.27 0.46
CA GLY A 94 -0.75 28.92 -0.46
C GLY A 94 -0.22 30.19 -1.12
N SER A 95 1.05 30.55 -0.88
CA SER A 95 1.68 31.61 -1.64
C SER A 95 1.94 31.07 -3.05
N ARG A 96 1.50 31.81 -4.08
CA ARG A 96 1.84 31.50 -5.47
C ARG A 96 3.36 31.59 -5.73
N GLU A 97 4.12 32.13 -4.79
CA GLU A 97 5.57 32.20 -4.80
C GLU A 97 6.15 31.28 -3.71
N LEU A 98 6.75 30.18 -4.16
CA LEU A 98 7.93 29.45 -3.66
C LEU A 98 8.13 29.12 -2.16
N ASP A 99 7.18 29.37 -1.28
CA ASP A 99 7.24 28.90 0.11
C ASP A 99 6.19 27.80 0.34
N LEU A 100 6.67 26.57 0.51
CA LEU A 100 5.90 25.46 1.05
C LEU A 100 5.56 25.77 2.52
N GLY A 101 4.54 26.60 2.74
CA GLY A 101 4.15 27.07 4.07
C GLY A 101 3.45 26.03 4.95
N VAL A 102 3.59 24.73 4.69
CA VAL A 102 3.12 23.68 5.61
C VAL A 102 4.08 22.50 5.59
N GLN A 103 5.06 22.50 6.49
CA GLN A 103 5.79 21.28 6.84
C GLN A 103 4.88 20.44 7.74
N VAL A 104 4.48 19.26 7.25
CA VAL A 104 3.72 18.28 8.02
C VAL A 104 4.69 17.25 8.60
N SER A 105 4.54 16.93 9.88
CA SER A 105 5.12 15.72 10.44
C SER A 105 4.09 14.97 11.25
N VAL A 106 4.16 13.63 11.20
CA VAL A 106 3.28 12.75 11.96
C VAL A 106 4.13 11.81 12.79
N THR A 107 4.03 11.93 14.12
CA THR A 107 4.59 10.92 15.02
C THR A 107 3.49 9.98 15.45
N ALA A 108 3.68 8.69 15.18
CA ALA A 108 2.80 7.64 15.65
C ALA A 108 3.43 6.93 16.85
N GLN A 109 2.69 6.86 17.95
CA GLN A 109 3.06 6.06 19.11
C GLN A 109 1.93 5.06 19.38
N VAL A 110 2.29 3.81 19.62
CA VAL A 110 1.34 2.85 20.16
C VAL A 110 1.25 3.13 21.66
N ALA A 111 0.06 3.41 22.17
CA ALA A 111 -0.20 3.05 23.57
C ALA A 111 -0.73 1.63 23.53
N THR A 112 0.18 0.68 23.61
CA THR A 112 -0.17 -0.67 24.03
C THR A 112 -0.37 -0.56 25.54
N PRO A 113 -1.58 -0.73 26.08
CA PRO A 113 -1.68 -1.04 27.49
C PRO A 113 -0.78 -2.26 27.76
N LEU A 114 -0.15 -2.30 28.95
CA LEU A 114 0.38 -3.56 29.47
C LEU A 114 -0.72 -4.62 29.32
N PRO A 115 -0.39 -5.87 28.93
CA PRO A 115 -1.39 -6.88 28.63
C PRO A 115 -2.09 -7.32 29.92
N GLU A 116 -2.96 -6.49 30.45
CA GLU A 116 -3.76 -6.76 31.64
C GLU A 116 -5.07 -7.44 31.26
N GLU A 117 -5.63 -7.14 30.09
CA GLU A 117 -6.79 -7.83 29.53
C GLU A 117 -6.63 -8.06 28.01
N HIS A 118 -7.06 -9.25 27.56
CA HIS A 118 -7.28 -9.66 26.17
C HIS A 118 -6.22 -9.23 25.13
N ASP A 119 -5.43 -10.18 24.67
CA ASP A 119 -4.47 -10.03 23.59
C ASP A 119 -5.00 -10.78 22.37
N ALA A 120 -5.88 -10.12 21.62
CA ALA A 120 -6.54 -10.75 20.47
C ALA A 120 -5.55 -11.16 19.37
N LEU A 121 -4.36 -10.54 19.27
CA LEU A 121 -3.34 -10.93 18.30
C LEU A 121 -2.64 -12.23 18.68
N VAL A 122 -2.21 -12.39 19.93
CA VAL A 122 -1.68 -13.69 20.40
C VAL A 122 -2.75 -14.77 20.32
N ALA A 123 -4.01 -14.44 20.60
CA ALA A 123 -5.15 -15.33 20.43
C ALA A 123 -5.30 -15.82 18.98
N ALA A 124 -5.26 -14.90 18.02
CA ALA A 124 -5.33 -15.21 16.59
C ALA A 124 -4.16 -16.08 16.14
N ILE A 125 -2.93 -15.84 16.64
CA ILE A 125 -1.75 -16.66 16.37
C ILE A 125 -1.92 -18.08 16.94
N LEU A 126 -2.58 -18.24 18.08
CA LEU A 126 -2.86 -19.56 18.65
C LEU A 126 -4.08 -20.24 18.01
N GLY A 127 -4.82 -19.55 17.14
CA GLY A 127 -6.06 -20.03 16.55
C GLY A 127 -7.21 -20.12 17.56
N VAL A 128 -7.19 -19.24 18.57
CA VAL A 128 -8.20 -19.14 19.62
C VAL A 128 -8.88 -17.78 19.49
N HIS A 129 -10.15 -17.76 19.09
CA HIS A 129 -10.84 -16.52 18.67
C HIS A 129 -11.83 -15.96 19.69
N GLU A 130 -12.09 -16.69 20.79
CA GLU A 130 -13.01 -16.22 21.83
C GLU A 130 -12.26 -15.41 22.87
N ALA A 131 -12.84 -14.33 23.39
CA ALA A 131 -12.13 -13.45 24.32
C ALA A 131 -11.78 -14.12 25.67
N HIS A 132 -12.40 -15.25 26.03
CA HIS A 132 -12.46 -15.71 27.42
C HIS A 132 -11.25 -16.55 27.92
N TRP A 133 -10.28 -16.92 27.08
CA TRP A 133 -9.23 -17.90 27.46
C TRP A 133 -7.93 -17.30 28.04
N LEU A 134 -7.68 -15.98 27.88
CA LEU A 134 -6.42 -15.37 28.33
C LEU A 134 -6.35 -15.07 29.83
N LYS A 135 -7.49 -14.79 30.49
CA LYS A 135 -7.54 -14.61 31.95
C LYS A 135 -7.05 -15.88 32.68
N PRO A 136 -7.53 -17.08 32.32
CA PRO A 136 -7.02 -18.35 32.86
C PRO A 136 -5.54 -18.63 32.61
N LEU A 137 -4.96 -18.12 31.53
CA LEU A 137 -3.56 -18.43 31.16
C LEU A 137 -2.52 -17.75 32.04
N LYS A 138 -2.86 -16.61 32.64
CA LYS A 138 -1.97 -15.92 33.57
C LYS A 138 -1.80 -16.68 34.89
N SER A 139 -2.80 -17.47 35.27
CA SER A 139 -2.74 -18.31 36.47
C SER A 139 -2.00 -19.64 36.25
N VAL A 140 -1.51 -19.91 35.04
CA VAL A 140 -0.71 -21.11 34.76
C VAL A 140 0.73 -20.84 35.15
N GLU A 141 1.10 -21.21 36.37
CA GLU A 141 2.49 -21.18 36.85
C GLU A 141 3.10 -22.59 36.87
N ASP A 142 2.27 -23.62 36.97
CA ASP A 142 2.66 -25.03 37.09
C ASP A 142 1.68 -25.96 36.34
N LEU A 143 1.94 -27.26 36.39
CA LEU A 143 1.10 -28.27 35.73
C LEU A 143 -0.33 -28.32 36.31
N ALA A 144 -0.50 -28.04 37.60
CA ALA A 144 -1.81 -28.04 38.25
C ALA A 144 -2.69 -26.89 37.74
N GLY A 145 -2.11 -25.69 37.61
CA GLY A 145 -2.75 -24.53 37.01
C GLY A 145 -3.13 -24.77 35.55
N PHE A 146 -2.27 -25.46 34.78
CA PHE A 146 -2.63 -25.88 33.42
C PHE A 146 -3.81 -26.85 33.41
N GLN A 147 -3.82 -27.86 34.27
CA GLN A 147 -4.91 -28.86 34.34
C GLN A 147 -6.25 -28.26 34.77
N ALA A 148 -6.23 -27.17 35.53
CA ALA A 148 -7.40 -26.40 35.94
C ALA A 148 -8.03 -25.57 34.81
N LEU A 149 -7.35 -25.43 33.67
CA LEU A 149 -7.90 -24.75 32.49
C LEU A 149 -9.07 -25.55 31.89
N ASP A 150 -9.97 -24.80 31.26
CA ASP A 150 -11.06 -25.37 30.46
C ASP A 150 -10.52 -26.42 29.45
N PRO A 151 -11.17 -27.60 29.31
CA PRO A 151 -10.69 -28.68 28.45
C PRO A 151 -10.46 -28.26 26.99
N TRP A 152 -11.27 -27.36 26.45
CA TRP A 152 -11.10 -26.88 25.08
C TRP A 152 -9.88 -25.97 24.95
N VAL A 153 -9.62 -25.11 25.93
CA VAL A 153 -8.41 -24.26 25.97
C VAL A 153 -7.15 -25.12 26.06
N ARG A 154 -7.15 -26.14 26.92
CA ARG A 154 -6.04 -27.11 27.02
C ARG A 154 -5.77 -27.79 25.69
N GLN A 155 -6.81 -28.29 25.05
CA GLN A 155 -6.68 -28.94 23.74
C GLN A 155 -6.04 -27.99 22.70
N LYS A 156 -6.42 -26.71 22.68
CA LYS A 156 -5.82 -25.73 21.76
C LYS A 156 -4.36 -25.44 22.08
N ILE A 157 -4.02 -25.31 23.35
CA ILE A 157 -2.63 -25.13 23.78
C ILE A 157 -1.82 -26.37 23.39
N GLU A 158 -2.32 -27.58 23.61
CA GLU A 158 -1.58 -28.81 23.28
C GLU A 158 -1.42 -29.00 21.77
N ILE A 159 -2.41 -28.59 20.96
CA ILE A 159 -2.28 -28.55 19.50
C ILE A 159 -1.13 -27.63 19.09
N PHE A 160 -0.94 -26.50 19.77
CA PHE A 160 0.05 -25.50 19.41
C PHE A 160 1.42 -25.69 20.08
N PHE A 161 1.51 -26.16 21.30
CA PHE A 161 2.78 -26.29 22.03
C PHE A 161 3.23 -27.74 22.22
N GLY A 162 2.40 -28.71 21.81
CA GLY A 162 2.61 -30.13 22.08
C GLY A 162 1.98 -30.54 23.42
N PRO A 163 1.98 -31.84 23.74
CA PRO A 163 1.38 -32.37 24.97
C PRO A 163 2.06 -31.78 26.23
N MET A 164 1.27 -31.49 27.26
CA MET A 164 1.73 -30.90 28.53
C MET A 164 1.67 -31.95 29.64
N GLN A 165 2.74 -32.74 29.79
CA GLN A 165 2.77 -33.86 30.74
C GLN A 165 3.70 -33.63 31.94
N SER A 166 4.56 -32.62 31.87
CA SER A 166 5.58 -32.34 32.88
C SER A 166 5.74 -30.84 33.14
N GLU A 167 6.35 -30.50 34.28
CA GLU A 167 6.73 -29.11 34.60
C GLU A 167 7.71 -28.52 33.57
N ALA A 168 8.54 -29.36 32.95
CA ALA A 168 9.43 -28.93 31.86
C ALA A 168 8.63 -28.51 30.61
N ASP A 169 7.51 -29.17 30.33
CA ASP A 169 6.63 -28.78 29.22
C ASP A 169 5.93 -27.45 29.52
N ILE A 170 5.53 -27.20 30.77
CA ILE A 170 4.97 -25.92 31.22
C ILE A 170 6.00 -24.80 31.10
N ALA A 171 7.24 -25.04 31.52
CA ALA A 171 8.32 -24.06 31.36
C ALA A 171 8.54 -23.69 29.88
N ARG A 172 8.57 -24.69 28.99
CA ARG A 172 8.68 -24.48 27.53
C ARG A 172 7.47 -23.74 26.96
N PHE A 173 6.27 -24.04 27.45
CA PHE A 173 5.05 -23.32 27.10
C PHE A 173 5.14 -21.83 27.47
N LEU A 174 5.52 -21.53 28.71
CA LEU A 174 5.66 -20.15 29.20
C LEU A 174 6.74 -19.37 28.45
N GLU A 175 7.87 -20.01 28.12
CA GLU A 175 8.90 -19.43 27.27
C GLU A 175 8.38 -19.13 25.86
N GLY A 176 7.67 -20.08 25.25
CA GLY A 176 7.06 -19.91 23.94
C GLY A 176 6.01 -18.79 23.92
N LEU A 177 5.20 -18.68 24.98
CA LEU A 177 4.22 -17.60 25.13
C LEU A 177 4.91 -16.24 25.22
N ARG A 178 6.01 -16.13 25.97
CA ARG A 178 6.83 -14.90 26.03
C ARG A 178 7.39 -14.54 24.65
N ALA A 179 7.85 -15.51 23.88
CA ALA A 179 8.32 -15.27 22.52
C ALA A 179 7.22 -14.73 21.60
N LEU A 180 5.99 -15.24 21.70
CA LEU A 180 4.84 -14.72 20.94
C LEU A 180 4.47 -13.28 21.36
N VAL A 181 4.57 -12.97 22.65
CA VAL A 181 4.38 -11.60 23.17
C VAL A 181 5.43 -10.63 22.60
N VAL A 182 6.69 -11.06 22.52
CA VAL A 182 7.76 -10.26 21.88
C VAL A 182 7.47 -10.03 20.40
N LEU A 183 7.01 -11.06 19.67
CA LEU A 183 6.62 -10.93 18.27
C LEU A 183 5.44 -9.94 18.10
N ARG A 184 4.40 -10.05 18.94
CA ARG A 184 3.28 -9.12 18.97
C ARG A 184 3.74 -7.68 19.18
N ASP A 185 4.64 -7.43 20.12
CA ASP A 185 5.15 -6.07 20.39
C ASP A 185 5.92 -5.51 19.21
N SER A 186 6.68 -6.37 18.51
CA SER A 186 7.34 -6.01 17.25
C SER A 186 6.32 -5.65 16.16
N ILE A 187 5.26 -6.45 16.01
CA ILE A 187 4.15 -6.19 15.07
C ILE A 187 3.48 -4.85 15.38
N ASN A 188 3.07 -4.62 16.63
CA ASN A 188 2.40 -3.39 17.05
C ASN A 188 3.28 -2.15 16.79
N ARG A 189 4.58 -2.23 17.11
CA ARG A 189 5.51 -1.14 16.86
C ARG A 189 5.64 -0.81 15.37
N GLN A 190 5.79 -1.83 14.53
CA GLN A 190 5.87 -1.64 13.08
C GLN A 190 4.53 -1.15 12.51
N ALA A 191 3.40 -1.60 13.05
CA ALA A 191 2.07 -1.16 12.64
C ALA A 191 1.89 0.34 12.86
N ALA A 192 2.24 0.86 14.06
CA ALA A 192 2.18 2.29 14.31
C ALA A 192 3.09 3.08 13.39
N ALA A 193 4.33 2.63 13.18
CA ALA A 193 5.25 3.30 12.27
C ALA A 193 4.69 3.37 10.84
N ALA A 194 4.12 2.26 10.35
CA ALA A 194 3.50 2.15 9.04
C ALA A 194 2.29 3.10 8.90
N VAL A 195 1.41 3.10 9.91
CA VAL A 195 0.24 3.97 9.98
C VAL A 195 0.66 5.44 10.02
N GLY A 196 1.67 5.79 10.81
CA GLY A 196 2.22 7.14 10.90
C GLY A 196 2.68 7.67 9.55
N LYS A 197 3.52 6.90 8.82
CA LYS A 197 4.00 7.25 7.49
C LYS A 197 2.87 7.43 6.47
N LYS A 198 1.88 6.53 6.48
CA LYS A 198 0.71 6.60 5.59
C LYS A 198 -0.08 7.89 5.82
N TYR A 199 -0.35 8.24 7.07
CA TYR A 199 -1.08 9.47 7.39
C TYR A 199 -0.25 10.73 7.11
N GLU A 200 1.06 10.69 7.33
CA GLU A 200 1.95 11.79 6.98
C GLU A 200 1.82 12.14 5.49
N ALA A 201 1.88 11.12 4.61
CA ALA A 201 1.72 11.31 3.18
C ALA A 201 0.31 11.80 2.79
N GLU A 202 -0.74 11.17 3.31
CA GLU A 202 -2.14 11.55 3.02
C GLU A 202 -2.43 13.00 3.43
N ILE A 203 -1.95 13.38 4.61
CA ILE A 203 -2.22 14.70 5.19
C ILE A 203 -1.36 15.77 4.54
N SER A 204 -0.10 15.47 4.21
CA SER A 204 0.73 16.35 3.39
C SER A 204 0.06 16.64 2.05
N TYR A 205 -0.46 15.61 1.37
CA TYR A 205 -1.20 15.78 0.12
C TYR A 205 -2.44 16.65 0.30
N ARG A 206 -3.25 16.42 1.34
CA ARG A 206 -4.46 17.22 1.61
C ARG A 206 -4.15 18.67 1.97
N CYS A 207 -3.14 18.92 2.78
CA CYS A 207 -2.71 20.28 3.11
C CYS A 207 -2.22 21.05 1.87
N GLN A 208 -1.46 20.38 1.00
CA GLN A 208 -0.91 21.00 -0.21
C GLN A 208 -1.97 21.20 -1.31
N SER A 209 -2.98 20.31 -1.38
CA SER A 209 -4.10 20.42 -2.33
C SER A 209 -5.23 21.32 -1.84
N ALA A 210 -5.27 21.66 -0.54
CA ALA A 210 -6.27 22.57 0.01
C ALA A 210 -6.15 23.96 -0.61
N THR A 211 -7.22 24.38 -1.28
CA THR A 211 -7.37 25.74 -1.83
C THR A 211 -7.79 26.74 -0.75
N GLN A 212 -7.86 28.03 -1.09
CA GLN A 212 -8.38 29.07 -0.18
C GLN A 212 -9.85 28.88 0.24
N GLU A 213 -10.56 27.97 -0.42
CA GLU A 213 -11.96 27.62 -0.13
C GLU A 213 -12.09 26.36 0.73
N THR A 214 -11.01 25.57 0.83
CA THR A 214 -11.00 24.32 1.61
C THR A 214 -10.39 24.60 2.98
N ALA A 215 -11.20 24.53 4.04
CA ALA A 215 -10.69 24.64 5.40
C ALA A 215 -9.77 23.44 5.72
N LEU A 216 -8.60 23.73 6.29
CA LEU A 216 -7.73 22.77 6.93
C LEU A 216 -8.37 22.22 8.20
N VAL A 217 -8.95 23.11 9.01
CA VAL A 217 -9.65 22.79 10.26
C VAL A 217 -10.95 23.59 10.32
N ASP A 218 -12.02 22.96 10.78
CA ASP A 218 -13.34 23.58 10.96
C ASP A 218 -13.97 23.06 12.26
N CYS A 219 -14.11 23.92 13.26
CA CYS A 219 -14.65 23.57 14.57
C CYS A 219 -15.64 24.64 15.02
N SER A 220 -16.68 24.24 15.75
CA SER A 220 -17.63 25.14 16.41
C SER A 220 -17.60 24.90 17.92
N PHE A 221 -17.63 25.98 18.70
CA PHE A 221 -17.47 25.99 20.16
C PHE A 221 -18.65 26.72 20.79
N ASP A 222 -19.23 26.13 21.83
CA ASP A 222 -20.21 26.87 22.62
C ASP A 222 -19.53 27.96 23.48
N PHE A 223 -20.35 28.84 24.06
CA PHE A 223 -19.88 29.93 24.92
C PHE A 223 -19.76 29.52 26.40
N THR A 224 -19.64 28.22 26.69
CA THR A 224 -19.35 27.76 28.06
C THR A 224 -17.88 27.98 28.38
N ARG A 225 -17.52 27.86 29.67
CA ARG A 225 -16.12 27.93 30.11
C ARG A 225 -15.23 26.90 29.40
N GLU A 226 -15.77 25.72 29.12
CA GLU A 226 -15.05 24.64 28.44
C GLU A 226 -14.91 24.90 26.93
N GLY A 227 -16.00 25.31 26.27
CA GLY A 227 -15.99 25.70 24.86
C GLY A 227 -15.04 26.87 24.57
N LEU A 228 -15.07 27.93 25.38
CA LEU A 228 -14.17 29.08 25.26
C LEU A 228 -12.70 28.72 25.52
N ARG A 229 -12.42 27.82 26.49
CA ARG A 229 -11.05 27.33 26.74
C ARG A 229 -10.52 26.57 25.52
N ALA A 230 -11.34 25.72 24.92
CA ALA A 230 -10.97 24.98 23.72
C ALA A 230 -10.80 25.90 22.50
N PHE A 231 -11.69 26.90 22.32
CA PHE A 231 -11.54 27.93 21.28
C PHE A 231 -10.21 28.67 21.39
N ARG A 232 -9.82 29.11 22.60
CA ARG A 232 -8.56 29.84 22.81
C ARG A 232 -7.35 28.96 22.48
N ALA A 233 -7.35 27.70 22.91
CA ALA A 233 -6.31 26.75 22.52
C ALA A 233 -6.27 26.52 21.00
N ALA A 234 -7.43 26.37 20.36
CA ALA A 234 -7.58 26.24 18.90
C ALA A 234 -7.05 27.47 18.16
N TRP A 235 -7.32 28.66 18.68
CA TRP A 235 -6.81 29.92 18.17
C TRP A 235 -5.30 30.01 18.31
N GLU A 236 -4.68 29.43 19.32
CA GLU A 236 -3.21 29.32 19.40
C GLU A 236 -2.64 28.26 18.45
N GLY A 237 -3.51 27.48 17.78
CA GLY A 237 -3.14 26.40 16.89
C GLY A 237 -3.01 25.04 17.59
N ASN A 238 -3.37 24.95 18.87
CA ASN A 238 -3.39 23.69 19.61
C ASN A 238 -4.78 23.03 19.54
N PHE A 239 -4.87 21.93 18.81
CA PHE A 239 -6.05 21.08 18.67
C PHE A 239 -5.87 19.70 19.32
N SER A 240 -4.86 19.53 20.19
CA SER A 240 -4.62 18.24 20.87
C SER A 240 -5.81 17.82 21.76
N TRP A 241 -6.64 18.77 22.18
CA TRP A 241 -7.85 18.53 22.96
C TRP A 241 -8.99 17.86 22.16
N VAL A 242 -8.94 17.83 20.83
CA VAL A 242 -10.01 17.25 19.97
C VAL A 242 -10.34 15.80 20.34
N LEU A 243 -9.39 15.09 20.95
CA LEU A 243 -9.54 13.71 21.42
C LEU A 243 -10.07 13.55 22.83
N ALA A 244 -9.88 14.56 23.68
CA ALA A 244 -10.22 14.51 25.09
C ALA A 244 -11.48 15.31 25.43
N ALA A 245 -11.91 16.19 24.53
CA ALA A 245 -13.05 17.07 24.77
C ALA A 245 -14.38 16.30 24.79
N ASP A 246 -15.21 16.63 25.78
CA ASP A 246 -16.62 16.24 25.78
C ASP A 246 -17.29 16.84 24.54
N VAL A 247 -17.93 15.98 23.74
CA VAL A 247 -18.56 16.33 22.45
C VAL A 247 -19.74 17.30 22.66
N ARG A 248 -20.15 17.54 23.91
CA ARG A 248 -21.23 18.46 24.27
C ARG A 248 -20.90 19.93 24.02
N HIS A 249 -19.63 20.33 24.11
CA HIS A 249 -19.23 21.74 24.05
C HIS A 249 -18.51 22.13 22.75
N ILE A 250 -18.21 21.14 21.91
CA ILE A 250 -17.43 21.32 20.70
C ILE A 250 -17.94 20.42 19.58
N GLU A 251 -18.16 21.00 18.41
CA GLU A 251 -18.50 20.31 17.18
C GLU A 251 -17.33 20.39 16.18
N VAL A 252 -16.72 19.26 15.85
CA VAL A 252 -15.68 19.18 14.82
C VAL A 252 -16.32 18.86 13.48
N ARG A 253 -16.23 19.78 12.52
CA ARG A 253 -16.80 19.63 11.18
C ARG A 253 -15.77 18.99 10.24
N PRO A 254 -16.20 18.33 9.14
CA PRO A 254 -15.29 17.76 8.16
C PRO A 254 -14.45 18.86 7.48
N ALA A 255 -13.12 18.75 7.62
CA ALA A 255 -12.13 19.62 6.99
C ALA A 255 -10.91 18.78 6.57
N ALA A 256 -9.93 19.36 5.87
CA ALA A 256 -8.82 18.60 5.29
C ALA A 256 -8.02 17.78 6.33
N LEU A 257 -7.85 18.32 7.54
CA LEU A 257 -7.17 17.65 8.66
C LEU A 257 -8.12 16.90 9.60
N THR A 258 -9.41 17.27 9.64
CA THR A 258 -10.35 16.76 10.64
C THR A 258 -11.26 15.63 10.15
N SER A 259 -11.43 15.47 8.82
CA SER A 259 -12.44 14.58 8.23
C SER A 259 -12.27 13.10 8.59
N ASN A 260 -11.07 12.69 9.00
CA ASN A 260 -10.78 11.29 9.32
C ASN A 260 -10.25 11.08 10.76
N LEU A 261 -10.24 12.08 11.64
CA LEU A 261 -9.55 11.97 12.95
C LEU A 261 -10.07 10.82 13.84
N ARG A 262 -11.32 10.38 13.62
CA ARG A 262 -11.97 9.30 14.38
C ARG A 262 -12.08 7.97 13.60
N SER A 263 -11.50 7.86 12.40
CA SER A 263 -11.61 6.60 11.64
C SER A 263 -10.66 5.53 12.17
N ARG A 264 -11.07 4.27 12.01
CA ARG A 264 -10.26 3.09 12.36
C ARG A 264 -9.12 2.94 11.35
N SER A 265 -7.96 2.51 11.82
CA SER A 265 -6.84 2.16 10.94
C SER A 265 -6.77 0.65 10.81
N VAL A 266 -6.96 0.14 9.59
CA VAL A 266 -6.77 -1.28 9.29
C VAL A 266 -5.37 -1.47 8.69
N VAL A 267 -4.60 -2.37 9.28
CA VAL A 267 -3.27 -2.81 8.81
C VAL A 267 -3.38 -4.27 8.40
N GLU A 268 -2.96 -4.61 7.17
CA GLU A 268 -2.90 -6.03 6.81
C GLU A 268 -1.65 -6.66 7.43
N LEU A 269 -1.85 -7.77 8.13
CA LEU A 269 -0.80 -8.54 8.77
C LEU A 269 -0.69 -9.91 8.12
N HIS A 270 0.50 -10.21 7.62
CA HIS A 270 0.81 -11.40 6.85
C HIS A 270 1.87 -12.22 7.58
N LEU A 271 1.47 -13.33 8.20
CA LEU A 271 2.39 -14.30 8.83
C LEU A 271 2.90 -15.30 7.80
N PRO A 272 4.15 -15.80 7.85
CA PRO A 272 4.68 -16.62 6.77
C PRO A 272 3.97 -17.98 6.69
N PHE A 273 4.00 -18.55 5.49
CA PHE A 273 3.56 -19.92 5.26
C PHE A 273 4.51 -20.86 5.99
N LEU A 274 3.96 -21.69 6.89
CA LEU A 274 4.74 -22.73 7.56
C LEU A 274 4.45 -24.07 6.91
N ASP A 275 5.48 -24.69 6.33
CA ASP A 275 5.39 -26.06 5.85
C ASP A 275 5.25 -27.05 7.03
N ARG A 276 5.03 -28.34 6.74
CA ARG A 276 4.88 -29.35 7.81
C ARG A 276 6.06 -29.41 8.79
N LYS A 277 7.30 -29.23 8.32
CA LYS A 277 8.51 -29.30 9.17
C LYS A 277 8.61 -28.06 10.05
N GLU A 278 8.36 -26.90 9.47
CA GLU A 278 8.35 -25.61 10.18
C GLU A 278 7.18 -25.55 11.16
N TRP A 279 6.01 -26.08 10.80
CA TRP A 279 4.86 -26.19 11.68
C TRP A 279 5.17 -27.05 12.92
N ALA A 280 5.94 -28.12 12.78
CA ALA A 280 6.37 -28.93 13.93
C ALA A 280 7.26 -28.13 14.90
N LYS A 281 7.98 -27.11 14.41
CA LYS A 281 8.82 -26.19 15.18
C LYS A 281 8.28 -24.76 15.19
N ARG A 282 6.95 -24.60 15.14
CA ARG A 282 6.29 -23.30 14.92
C ARG A 282 6.64 -22.23 15.94
N VAL A 283 6.79 -22.57 17.22
CA VAL A 283 7.16 -21.61 18.28
C VAL A 283 8.57 -21.05 18.03
N GLU A 284 9.55 -21.94 17.81
CA GLU A 284 10.92 -21.55 17.45
C GLU A 284 10.96 -20.77 16.14
N SER A 285 10.14 -21.17 15.17
CA SER A 285 10.07 -20.51 13.87
C SER A 285 9.58 -19.08 14.03
N LEU A 286 8.44 -18.87 14.71
CA LEU A 286 7.84 -17.55 14.96
C LEU A 286 8.73 -16.65 15.83
N ALA A 287 9.41 -17.21 16.83
CA ALA A 287 10.31 -16.48 17.72
C ALA A 287 11.50 -15.84 16.96
N ASN A 288 11.93 -16.47 15.87
CA ASN A 288 13.07 -16.03 15.06
C ASN A 288 12.65 -15.20 13.82
N MET A 289 11.46 -14.63 13.82
CA MET A 289 10.96 -13.83 12.69
C MET A 289 11.21 -12.34 12.87
N GLU A 290 11.43 -11.68 11.73
CA GLU A 290 11.43 -10.23 11.62
C GLU A 290 10.09 -9.74 11.09
N VAL A 291 9.69 -8.56 11.56
CA VAL A 291 8.52 -7.84 11.05
C VAL A 291 9.02 -6.66 10.22
N ALA A 292 8.60 -6.57 8.96
CA ALA A 292 8.81 -5.39 8.15
C ALA A 292 7.49 -4.77 7.72
N SER A 293 7.48 -3.43 7.70
CA SER A 293 6.44 -2.68 7.00
C SER A 293 6.79 -2.57 5.53
N ASP A 294 5.80 -2.83 4.69
CA ASP A 294 5.80 -2.37 3.31
C ASP A 294 5.36 -0.89 3.26
N GLY A 295 5.80 -0.13 2.25
CA GLY A 295 5.52 1.31 2.13
C GLY A 295 4.03 1.67 2.08
N ASN A 296 3.18 0.70 1.76
CA ASN A 296 1.72 0.81 1.66
C ASN A 296 0.95 0.61 2.98
N GLY A 297 1.63 0.40 4.11
CA GLY A 297 0.98 0.20 5.40
C GLY A 297 0.62 -1.26 5.72
N ARG A 298 1.23 -2.24 5.04
CA ARG A 298 1.13 -3.68 5.35
C ARG A 298 2.30 -4.15 6.19
N LEU A 299 2.08 -5.16 7.01
CA LEU A 299 3.11 -5.84 7.77
C LEU A 299 3.33 -7.25 7.25
N LEU A 300 4.59 -7.58 7.00
CA LEU A 300 5.04 -8.90 6.58
C LEU A 300 5.96 -9.45 7.67
N VAL A 301 5.66 -10.66 8.11
CA VAL A 301 6.49 -11.41 9.04
C VAL A 301 7.24 -12.49 8.25
N TYR A 302 8.56 -12.55 8.37
CA TYR A 302 9.39 -13.46 7.60
C TYR A 302 10.66 -13.91 8.35
N HIS A 303 11.31 -14.96 7.86
CA HIS A 303 12.59 -15.45 8.38
C HIS A 303 13.80 -14.59 7.94
N VAL A 304 14.74 -14.39 8.87
CA VAL A 304 15.86 -13.44 8.79
C VAL A 304 16.93 -13.74 7.73
N GLU A 305 16.80 -14.81 6.93
CA GLU A 305 17.78 -15.08 5.86
C GLU A 305 17.75 -13.99 4.76
N ALA A 306 18.69 -13.04 4.88
CA ALA A 306 18.76 -11.77 4.15
C ALA A 306 18.78 -11.91 2.62
N SER A 307 19.21 -13.06 2.09
CA SER A 307 19.35 -13.30 0.64
C SER A 307 18.02 -13.61 -0.06
N LYS A 308 16.92 -13.81 0.66
CA LYS A 308 15.62 -14.20 0.07
C LYS A 308 14.45 -13.28 0.41
N ARG A 309 14.66 -12.12 1.05
CA ARG A 309 13.56 -11.22 1.49
C ARG A 309 12.55 -10.90 0.37
N LEU A 310 13.01 -10.57 -0.85
CA LEU A 310 12.12 -10.24 -1.98
C LEU A 310 11.41 -11.47 -2.57
N ALA A 311 12.13 -12.60 -2.68
CA ALA A 311 11.59 -13.84 -3.24
C ALA A 311 10.56 -14.48 -2.29
N SER A 312 10.87 -14.50 -0.99
CA SER A 312 9.96 -14.98 0.06
C SER A 312 8.71 -14.09 0.18
N LYS A 313 8.85 -12.76 0.08
CA LYS A 313 7.71 -11.82 0.05
C LYS A 313 6.75 -12.11 -1.10
N ASN A 314 7.26 -12.28 -2.32
CA ASN A 314 6.43 -12.49 -3.51
C ASN A 314 5.84 -13.91 -3.59
N SER A 315 6.59 -14.92 -3.16
CA SER A 315 6.12 -16.31 -3.12
C SER A 315 4.99 -16.47 -2.10
N TYR A 316 5.13 -15.90 -0.90
CA TYR A 316 4.09 -15.96 0.12
C TYR A 316 2.79 -15.27 -0.31
N GLN A 317 2.88 -14.07 -0.91
CA GLN A 317 1.71 -13.39 -1.47
C GLN A 317 1.02 -14.25 -2.53
N SER A 318 1.78 -14.92 -3.40
CA SER A 318 1.23 -15.78 -4.47
C SER A 318 0.53 -17.03 -3.91
N VAL A 319 1.05 -17.63 -2.84
CA VAL A 319 0.41 -18.77 -2.16
C VAL A 319 -0.86 -18.33 -1.43
N LEU A 320 -0.82 -17.19 -0.72
CA LEU A 320 -1.99 -16.59 -0.07
C LEU A 320 -3.12 -16.31 -1.04
N VAL A 321 -2.78 -15.69 -2.17
CA VAL A 321 -3.62 -15.42 -3.33
C VAL A 321 -4.38 -16.66 -3.75
N LEU A 322 -3.66 -17.74 -4.07
CA LEU A 322 -4.26 -18.95 -4.62
C LEU A 322 -5.07 -19.71 -3.57
N ALA A 323 -4.60 -19.78 -2.33
CA ALA A 323 -5.33 -20.40 -1.23
C ALA A 323 -6.62 -19.63 -0.88
N GLY A 324 -6.58 -18.30 -0.91
CA GLY A 324 -7.74 -17.43 -0.70
C GLY A 324 -8.79 -17.57 -1.80
N GLY A 325 -8.37 -17.67 -3.06
CA GLY A 325 -9.28 -17.94 -4.19
C GLY A 325 -9.94 -19.32 -4.12
N LEU A 326 -9.27 -20.31 -3.52
CA LEU A 326 -9.80 -21.66 -3.32
C LEU A 326 -10.61 -21.82 -2.03
N SER A 327 -10.74 -20.77 -1.22
CA SER A 327 -11.40 -20.80 0.10
C SER A 327 -10.83 -21.88 1.04
N VAL A 328 -9.51 -22.13 1.00
CA VAL A 328 -8.87 -23.12 1.87
C VAL A 328 -8.85 -22.60 3.31
N GLY A 329 -9.67 -23.21 4.19
CA GLY A 329 -9.76 -22.88 5.62
C GLY A 329 -11.19 -22.50 6.06
N ARG A 330 -11.36 -22.07 7.32
CA ARG A 330 -12.60 -21.42 7.79
C ARG A 330 -12.68 -20.02 7.17
N ALA A 331 -12.88 -19.96 5.86
CA ALA A 331 -13.13 -18.72 5.17
C ALA A 331 -14.39 -18.11 5.77
N HIS A 332 -14.24 -17.06 6.58
CA HIS A 332 -15.34 -16.11 6.74
C HIS A 332 -15.62 -15.63 5.31
N SER A 333 -16.87 -15.80 4.86
CA SER A 333 -17.31 -15.91 3.47
C SER A 333 -17.15 -14.65 2.60
N THR A 334 -16.22 -13.76 2.96
CA THR A 334 -15.82 -12.55 2.26
C THR A 334 -14.35 -12.24 2.59
N SER A 335 -13.41 -13.11 2.20
CA SER A 335 -11.98 -12.91 2.47
C SER A 335 -11.46 -11.62 1.83
N SER A 336 -11.50 -10.52 2.61
CA SER A 336 -11.14 -9.16 2.21
C SER A 336 -9.63 -8.92 2.29
N PHE A 337 -8.83 -9.86 1.78
CA PHE A 337 -7.40 -9.58 1.60
C PHE A 337 -7.22 -8.73 0.36
N THR A 338 -6.20 -7.87 0.34
CA THR A 338 -5.82 -7.13 -0.88
C THR A 338 -4.45 -7.57 -1.36
N LEU A 339 -4.14 -7.34 -2.63
CA LEU A 339 -2.80 -7.43 -3.19
C LEU A 339 -2.28 -6.03 -3.42
N SER A 340 -1.09 -5.74 -2.91
CA SER A 340 -0.45 -4.46 -3.14
C SER A 340 0.94 -4.62 -3.69
N TYR A 341 1.28 -3.72 -4.60
CA TYR A 341 2.61 -3.55 -5.17
C TYR A 341 3.03 -2.11 -4.93
N SER A 342 4.25 -1.92 -4.43
CA SER A 342 4.84 -0.61 -4.14
C SER A 342 6.07 -0.44 -5.02
N ASP A 343 6.15 0.66 -5.76
CA ASP A 343 7.34 1.09 -6.49
C ASP A 343 7.81 2.44 -5.91
N GLN A 344 9.04 2.49 -5.40
CA GLN A 344 9.63 3.68 -4.78
C GLN A 344 10.84 4.14 -5.57
N ARG A 345 10.91 5.45 -5.85
CA ARG A 345 11.97 6.05 -6.67
C ARG A 345 12.28 7.47 -6.23
N THR A 346 13.54 7.85 -6.35
CA THR A 346 14.00 9.23 -6.24
C THR A 346 14.17 9.79 -7.65
N LEU A 347 13.46 10.87 -7.96
CA LEU A 347 13.48 11.54 -9.26
C LEU A 347 13.86 13.01 -9.10
N ARG A 348 14.33 13.68 -10.14
CA ARG A 348 14.48 15.14 -10.10
C ARG A 348 13.11 15.81 -10.18
N CYS A 349 12.88 16.85 -9.39
CA CYS A 349 11.62 17.59 -9.36
C CYS A 349 11.18 18.02 -10.77
N SER A 350 12.07 18.63 -11.55
CA SER A 350 11.78 19.08 -12.93
C SER A 350 11.38 17.96 -13.91
N GLN A 351 11.66 16.69 -13.57
CA GLN A 351 11.46 15.55 -14.45
C GLN A 351 10.30 14.66 -14.00
N ALA A 352 9.91 14.72 -12.71
CA ALA A 352 8.95 13.82 -12.09
C ALA A 352 7.60 13.79 -12.83
N SER A 353 7.04 14.96 -13.15
CA SER A 353 5.76 15.05 -13.87
C SER A 353 5.82 14.39 -15.25
N ARG A 354 6.86 14.67 -16.04
CA ARG A 354 7.03 14.10 -17.39
C ARG A 354 7.28 12.60 -17.38
N ILE A 355 8.04 12.09 -16.40
CA ILE A 355 8.37 10.67 -16.26
C ILE A 355 7.12 9.89 -15.79
N LEU A 356 6.38 10.41 -14.81
CA LEU A 356 5.29 9.69 -14.15
C LEU A 356 3.93 9.83 -14.84
N ALA A 357 3.69 10.90 -15.61
CA ALA A 357 2.39 11.14 -16.26
C ALA A 357 1.84 9.94 -17.07
N PRO A 358 2.64 9.20 -17.87
CA PRO A 358 2.13 8.02 -18.57
C PRO A 358 1.73 6.89 -17.63
N ALA A 359 2.45 6.71 -16.52
CA ALA A 359 2.12 5.70 -15.53
C ALA A 359 0.78 6.05 -14.87
N LEU A 360 0.62 7.29 -14.41
CA LEU A 360 -0.63 7.78 -13.82
C LEU A 360 -1.82 7.58 -14.78
N ARG A 361 -1.71 8.02 -16.03
CA ARG A 361 -2.77 7.84 -17.03
C ARG A 361 -3.08 6.36 -17.30
N ALA A 362 -2.06 5.50 -17.33
CA ALA A 362 -2.26 4.07 -17.53
C ALA A 362 -3.03 3.39 -16.39
N TYR A 363 -2.94 3.95 -15.18
CA TYR A 363 -3.71 3.52 -14.01
C TYR A 363 -5.03 4.28 -13.82
N GLY A 364 -5.44 5.09 -14.79
CA GLY A 364 -6.74 5.77 -14.80
C GLY A 364 -6.80 7.04 -13.96
N PHE A 365 -5.66 7.58 -13.51
CA PHE A 365 -5.62 8.91 -12.93
C PHE A 365 -5.94 9.96 -14.00
N ASP A 366 -6.70 10.98 -13.62
CA ASP A 366 -7.08 12.08 -14.50
C ASP A 366 -5.91 13.05 -14.71
N ASP A 367 -6.10 14.01 -15.63
CA ASP A 367 -5.07 15.01 -15.89
C ASP A 367 -4.83 15.94 -14.68
N ARG A 368 -5.75 16.02 -13.70
CA ARG A 368 -5.54 16.80 -12.46
C ARG A 368 -4.39 16.24 -11.63
N ALA A 369 -4.24 14.92 -11.56
CA ALA A 369 -3.10 14.30 -10.87
C ALA A 369 -1.76 14.64 -11.56
N VAL A 370 -1.76 14.72 -12.89
CA VAL A 370 -0.59 15.12 -13.68
C VAL A 370 -0.27 16.60 -13.48
N ASP A 371 -1.29 17.46 -13.51
CA ASP A 371 -1.16 18.91 -13.29
C ASP A 371 -0.68 19.21 -11.87
N PHE A 372 -1.16 18.45 -10.87
CA PHE A 372 -0.70 18.54 -9.50
C PHE A 372 0.80 18.23 -9.39
N LEU A 373 1.27 17.15 -10.01
CA LEU A 373 2.71 16.84 -10.06
C LEU A 373 3.50 17.94 -10.77
N ALA A 374 2.99 18.46 -11.90
CA ALA A 374 3.64 19.54 -12.62
C ALA A 374 3.75 20.82 -11.76
N GLY A 375 2.72 21.14 -10.98
CA GLY A 375 2.72 22.24 -10.02
C GLY A 375 3.71 22.05 -8.86
N LEU A 376 3.84 20.82 -8.34
CA LEU A 376 4.87 20.48 -7.34
C LEU A 376 6.28 20.60 -7.91
N SER A 377 6.46 20.27 -9.19
CA SER A 377 7.74 20.34 -9.89
C SER A 377 8.13 21.76 -10.32
N ALA A 378 7.15 22.66 -10.50
CA ALA A 378 7.36 23.99 -11.05
C ALA A 378 8.23 24.87 -10.14
N GLY A 379 9.35 25.36 -10.68
CA GLY A 379 10.29 26.22 -9.96
C GLY A 379 11.11 25.53 -8.87
N ARG A 380 11.01 24.20 -8.72
CA ARG A 380 11.78 23.44 -7.71
C ARG A 380 13.03 22.81 -8.31
N HIS A 381 14.13 22.99 -7.59
CA HIS A 381 15.40 22.34 -7.86
C HIS A 381 15.67 21.33 -6.75
N GLY A 382 16.00 20.09 -7.12
CA GLY A 382 16.27 19.01 -6.16
C GLY A 382 15.65 17.68 -6.57
N GLU A 383 15.69 16.74 -5.64
CA GLU A 383 15.13 15.39 -5.77
C GLU A 383 13.79 15.28 -5.04
N VAL A 384 12.92 14.42 -5.55
CA VAL A 384 11.63 14.08 -4.99
C VAL A 384 11.54 12.56 -4.89
N ASP A 385 11.21 12.08 -3.71
CA ASP A 385 10.89 10.68 -3.49
C ASP A 385 9.42 10.43 -3.85
N VAL A 386 9.21 9.43 -4.69
CA VAL A 386 7.90 9.05 -5.22
C VAL A 386 7.64 7.60 -4.88
N SER A 387 6.49 7.34 -4.27
CA SER A 387 5.95 6.00 -4.04
C SER A 387 4.67 5.83 -4.86
N LEU A 388 4.59 4.77 -5.67
CA LEU A 388 3.37 4.34 -6.34
C LEU A 388 2.89 3.04 -5.72
N ASP A 389 1.80 3.13 -4.97
CA ASP A 389 1.17 2.01 -4.31
C ASP A 389 -0.11 1.60 -5.05
N LEU A 390 -0.05 0.44 -5.72
CA LEU A 390 -1.19 -0.18 -6.39
C LEU A 390 -1.79 -1.20 -5.44
N THR A 391 -3.09 -1.11 -5.15
CA THR A 391 -3.81 -2.08 -4.32
C THR A 391 -5.03 -2.60 -5.06
N VAL A 392 -5.19 -3.92 -5.12
CA VAL A 392 -6.33 -4.59 -5.77
C VAL A 392 -7.00 -5.60 -4.83
N PRO A 393 -8.33 -5.81 -4.91
CA PRO A 393 -8.99 -6.83 -4.12
C PRO A 393 -8.46 -8.23 -4.40
N GLY A 394 -8.25 -9.02 -3.36
CA GLY A 394 -7.82 -10.42 -3.46
C GLY A 394 -8.85 -11.32 -4.15
N SER A 395 -10.12 -10.92 -4.17
CA SER A 395 -11.16 -11.60 -4.95
C SER A 395 -10.86 -11.66 -6.45
N LEU A 396 -10.10 -10.70 -7.00
CA LEU A 396 -9.71 -10.72 -8.42
C LEU A 396 -8.84 -11.93 -8.79
N VAL A 397 -8.27 -12.61 -7.80
CA VAL A 397 -7.50 -13.83 -7.99
C VAL A 397 -8.38 -14.98 -8.48
N SER A 398 -9.66 -15.02 -8.12
CA SER A 398 -10.56 -16.07 -8.58
C SER A 398 -10.61 -16.14 -10.11
N ALA A 399 -10.41 -15.01 -10.80
CA ALA A 399 -10.32 -14.96 -12.25
C ALA A 399 -9.23 -15.86 -12.84
N TRP A 400 -8.11 -16.08 -12.13
CA TRP A 400 -7.06 -17.01 -12.55
C TRP A 400 -7.43 -18.48 -12.31
N LEU A 401 -8.24 -18.77 -11.28
CA LEU A 401 -8.78 -20.11 -11.02
C LEU A 401 -9.93 -20.46 -12.00
N GLU A 402 -10.66 -19.44 -12.44
CA GLU A 402 -11.75 -19.52 -13.42
C GLU A 402 -11.28 -19.40 -14.87
N ALA A 403 -9.99 -19.14 -15.08
CA ALA A 403 -9.41 -19.00 -16.41
C ALA A 403 -9.66 -20.27 -17.26
N PRO A 404 -9.81 -20.12 -18.60
CA PRO A 404 -10.01 -21.25 -19.48
C PRO A 404 -8.74 -22.12 -19.58
N GLY A 405 -8.93 -23.43 -19.66
CA GLY A 405 -7.89 -24.39 -20.02
C GLY A 405 -7.60 -24.38 -21.52
N GLU A 406 -6.49 -25.00 -21.94
CA GLU A 406 -6.03 -25.02 -23.34
C GLU A 406 -7.05 -25.61 -24.33
N ARG A 407 -7.95 -26.48 -23.84
CA ARG A 407 -8.97 -27.14 -24.67
C ARG A 407 -10.25 -26.32 -24.80
N ASP A 408 -10.43 -25.29 -23.97
CA ASP A 408 -11.64 -24.49 -23.95
C ASP A 408 -11.73 -23.55 -25.15
N LEU A 409 -12.95 -23.30 -25.62
CA LEU A 409 -13.21 -22.35 -26.71
C LEU A 409 -12.83 -20.91 -26.34
N GLN A 410 -12.93 -20.57 -25.04
CA GLN A 410 -12.60 -19.24 -24.51
C GLN A 410 -11.10 -19.01 -24.32
N TYR A 411 -10.25 -20.03 -24.52
CA TYR A 411 -8.80 -19.93 -24.33
C TYR A 411 -8.20 -18.73 -25.07
N PHE A 412 -8.36 -18.69 -26.40
CA PHE A 412 -7.75 -17.64 -27.20
C PHE A 412 -8.32 -16.23 -26.93
N PRO A 413 -9.66 -16.03 -26.88
CA PRO A 413 -10.24 -14.73 -26.55
C PRO A 413 -9.76 -14.15 -25.21
N VAL A 414 -9.60 -14.99 -24.19
CA VAL A 414 -9.12 -14.56 -22.86
C VAL A 414 -7.63 -14.26 -22.90
N TYR A 415 -6.79 -15.20 -23.34
CA TYR A 415 -5.34 -15.02 -23.27
C TYR A 415 -4.79 -14.03 -24.30
N SER A 416 -5.50 -13.76 -25.41
CA SER A 416 -5.18 -12.63 -26.29
C SER A 416 -5.31 -11.29 -25.56
N LYS A 417 -6.38 -11.08 -24.78
CA LYS A 417 -6.56 -9.86 -23.98
C LYS A 417 -5.51 -9.74 -22.88
N VAL A 418 -5.20 -10.84 -22.20
CA VAL A 418 -4.10 -10.89 -21.21
C VAL A 418 -2.78 -10.51 -21.89
N SER A 419 -2.46 -11.13 -23.02
CA SER A 419 -1.25 -10.86 -23.77
C SER A 419 -1.09 -9.40 -24.17
N VAL A 420 -2.14 -8.80 -24.75
CA VAL A 420 -2.13 -7.37 -25.12
C VAL A 420 -1.93 -6.47 -23.90
N THR A 421 -2.58 -6.79 -22.78
CA THR A 421 -2.48 -6.01 -21.54
C THR A 421 -1.07 -6.07 -20.96
N VAL A 422 -0.47 -7.26 -20.90
CA VAL A 422 0.91 -7.46 -20.43
C VAL A 422 1.90 -6.74 -21.34
N GLN A 423 1.75 -6.89 -22.66
CA GLN A 423 2.58 -6.20 -23.64
C GLN A 423 2.49 -4.66 -23.52
N ARG A 424 1.31 -4.12 -23.23
CA ARG A 424 1.14 -2.68 -22.93
C ARG A 424 1.85 -2.29 -21.64
N ALA A 425 1.69 -3.08 -20.58
CA ALA A 425 2.34 -2.84 -19.30
C ALA A 425 3.87 -2.87 -19.44
N LEU A 426 4.45 -3.84 -20.14
CA LEU A 426 5.90 -3.93 -20.36
C LEU A 426 6.44 -2.75 -21.17
N ARG A 427 5.72 -2.31 -22.21
CA ARG A 427 6.07 -1.10 -23.00
C ARG A 427 5.97 0.21 -22.21
N LEU A 428 5.27 0.21 -21.09
CA LEU A 428 5.19 1.35 -20.17
C LEU A 428 6.27 1.27 -19.09
N TRP A 429 6.34 0.12 -18.39
CA TRP A 429 7.15 -0.04 -17.18
C TRP A 429 8.64 -0.26 -17.46
N LEU A 430 9.02 -0.97 -18.54
CA LEU A 430 10.44 -1.17 -18.85
C LEU A 430 11.14 0.16 -19.20
N PRO A 431 10.60 1.00 -20.11
CA PRO A 431 11.18 2.33 -20.34
C PRO A 431 11.16 3.20 -19.09
N LEU A 432 10.06 3.19 -18.32
CA LEU A 432 9.96 3.95 -17.08
C LEU A 432 11.06 3.55 -16.07
N SER A 433 11.34 2.25 -15.94
CA SER A 433 12.40 1.73 -15.07
C SER A 433 13.80 2.14 -15.56
N TYR A 434 14.10 1.89 -16.83
CA TYR A 434 15.43 2.16 -17.41
C TYR A 434 15.77 3.65 -17.52
N PHE A 435 14.80 4.48 -17.93
CA PHE A 435 14.96 5.93 -18.11
C PHE A 435 14.65 6.74 -16.85
N SER A 436 14.57 6.10 -15.69
CA SER A 436 14.50 6.80 -14.40
C SER A 436 15.69 7.76 -14.20
N GLY A 437 16.89 7.35 -14.67
CA GLY A 437 18.06 8.21 -14.78
C GLY A 437 18.21 8.84 -16.17
N ILE A 438 18.31 10.18 -16.24
CA ILE A 438 18.49 10.92 -17.51
C ILE A 438 19.76 10.47 -18.27
N ALA A 439 20.80 10.03 -17.55
CA ALA A 439 22.05 9.55 -18.14
C ALA A 439 21.86 8.27 -18.98
N SER A 440 20.81 7.48 -18.73
CA SER A 440 20.50 6.28 -19.50
C SER A 440 20.25 6.58 -20.99
N TYR A 441 19.85 7.81 -21.33
CA TYR A 441 19.68 8.24 -22.72
C TYR A 441 21.00 8.45 -23.48
N ASP A 442 22.13 8.58 -22.77
CA ASP A 442 23.46 8.74 -23.39
C ASP A 442 23.94 7.40 -24.01
N THR A 443 23.42 6.26 -23.52
CA THR A 443 23.75 4.92 -24.04
C THR A 443 22.88 4.55 -25.23
N LEU A 444 23.13 5.16 -26.40
CA LEU A 444 22.29 5.04 -27.60
C LEU A 444 22.05 3.58 -28.04
N GLU A 445 23.03 2.69 -27.85
CA GLU A 445 22.91 1.27 -28.23
C GLU A 445 21.80 0.55 -27.47
N THR A 446 21.51 0.95 -26.23
CA THR A 446 20.44 0.38 -25.39
C THR A 446 19.17 1.23 -25.46
N ALA A 447 19.33 2.55 -25.47
CA ALA A 447 18.20 3.47 -25.44
C ALA A 447 17.37 3.43 -26.74
N PHE A 448 18.00 3.34 -27.91
CA PHE A 448 17.28 3.29 -29.19
C PHE A 448 16.37 2.05 -29.32
N PRO A 449 16.83 0.81 -29.07
CA PRO A 449 15.93 -0.35 -29.03
C PRO A 449 14.77 -0.17 -28.06
N LEU A 450 14.99 0.42 -26.88
CA LEU A 450 13.95 0.57 -25.87
C LEU A 450 12.89 1.62 -26.28
N VAL A 451 13.30 2.74 -26.88
CA VAL A 451 12.37 3.74 -27.43
C VAL A 451 11.59 3.17 -28.63
N VAL A 452 12.24 2.39 -29.50
CA VAL A 452 11.55 1.67 -30.59
C VAL A 452 10.54 0.66 -30.05
N TYR A 453 10.91 -0.08 -29.01
CA TYR A 453 10.03 -1.02 -28.31
C TYR A 453 8.82 -0.31 -27.70
N GLN A 454 9.03 0.80 -26.99
CA GLN A 454 7.97 1.64 -26.43
C GLN A 454 7.00 2.15 -27.51
N ALA A 455 7.53 2.58 -28.67
CA ALA A 455 6.73 3.05 -29.80
C ALA A 455 5.95 1.94 -30.52
N SER A 456 6.34 0.66 -30.33
CA SER A 456 5.68 -0.46 -30.99
C SER A 456 4.25 -0.69 -30.47
N ARG A 457 3.43 -1.36 -31.29
CA ARG A 457 2.09 -1.78 -30.86
C ARG A 457 2.13 -3.17 -30.24
N PRO A 458 1.28 -3.48 -29.24
CA PRO A 458 1.05 -4.85 -28.80
C PRO A 458 0.54 -5.72 -29.96
N PHE A 459 0.94 -6.98 -29.95
CA PHE A 459 0.39 -8.00 -30.85
C PHE A 459 -0.91 -8.56 -30.28
N ALA A 460 -2.01 -8.45 -31.02
CA ALA A 460 -3.32 -8.96 -30.60
C ALA A 460 -3.45 -10.49 -30.70
N GLY A 461 -2.42 -11.17 -31.20
CA GLY A 461 -2.48 -12.58 -31.52
C GLY A 461 -3.02 -12.83 -32.93
N ALA A 462 -2.57 -13.93 -33.55
CA ALA A 462 -3.04 -14.34 -34.88
C ALA A 462 -3.74 -15.70 -34.86
N ARG A 463 -3.36 -16.59 -33.93
CA ARG A 463 -3.87 -17.96 -33.81
C ARG A 463 -3.90 -18.35 -32.34
N LYS A 464 -4.59 -19.46 -32.03
CA LYS A 464 -4.82 -19.97 -30.67
C LYS A 464 -3.59 -19.92 -29.74
N PHE A 465 -2.40 -20.25 -30.23
CA PHE A 465 -1.15 -20.27 -29.46
C PHE A 465 -0.13 -19.20 -29.88
N GLU A 466 -0.49 -18.33 -30.81
CA GLU A 466 0.35 -17.21 -31.26
C GLU A 466 -0.15 -15.93 -30.60
N LEU A 467 0.29 -15.67 -29.36
CA LEU A 467 -0.16 -14.55 -28.53
C LEU A 467 0.77 -13.33 -28.56
N THR A 468 2.02 -13.48 -29.00
CA THR A 468 3.04 -12.41 -29.07
C THR A 468 3.75 -12.39 -30.41
N TYR A 469 4.59 -11.37 -30.66
CA TYR A 469 5.49 -11.38 -31.81
C TYR A 469 6.55 -12.47 -31.63
N ASP A 470 6.79 -13.24 -32.71
CA ASP A 470 7.92 -14.14 -32.78
C ASP A 470 9.17 -13.36 -33.21
N ALA A 471 10.12 -13.18 -32.28
CA ALA A 471 11.38 -12.50 -32.52
C ALA A 471 12.27 -13.20 -33.57
N MET A 472 12.05 -14.49 -33.83
CA MET A 472 12.78 -15.25 -34.83
C MET A 472 12.11 -15.19 -36.21
N SER A 473 10.86 -14.74 -36.29
CA SER A 473 10.12 -14.61 -37.55
C SER A 473 10.38 -13.24 -38.22
N GLN A 474 11.12 -13.26 -39.33
CA GLN A 474 11.40 -12.06 -40.12
C GLN A 474 10.12 -11.32 -40.56
N GLN A 475 9.09 -12.06 -40.98
CA GLN A 475 7.82 -11.47 -41.40
C GLN A 475 7.11 -10.77 -40.24
N ARG A 476 7.08 -11.38 -39.05
CA ARG A 476 6.45 -10.79 -37.85
C ARG A 476 7.23 -9.56 -37.37
N MET A 477 8.56 -9.62 -37.39
CA MET A 477 9.41 -8.49 -37.04
C MET A 477 9.30 -7.34 -38.05
N ALA A 478 9.11 -7.62 -39.34
CA ALA A 478 8.83 -6.58 -40.34
C ALA A 478 7.52 -5.83 -40.04
N VAL A 479 6.47 -6.53 -39.57
CA VAL A 479 5.24 -5.89 -39.11
C VAL A 479 5.49 -5.07 -37.84
N PHE A 480 6.22 -5.61 -36.87
CA PHE A 480 6.60 -4.90 -35.64
C PHE A 480 7.26 -3.55 -35.95
N PHE A 481 8.30 -3.52 -36.78
CA PHE A 481 9.02 -2.28 -37.13
C PHE A 481 8.14 -1.30 -37.91
N ARG A 482 7.28 -1.79 -38.82
CA ARG A 482 6.35 -0.95 -39.57
C ARG A 482 5.37 -0.23 -38.64
N MET A 483 4.85 -0.93 -37.64
CA MET A 483 3.92 -0.35 -36.66
C MET A 483 4.64 0.61 -35.71
N ALA A 484 5.87 0.29 -35.29
CA ALA A 484 6.68 1.19 -34.46
C ALA A 484 7.03 2.49 -35.20
N ALA A 485 7.31 2.41 -36.51
CA ALA A 485 7.68 3.57 -37.33
C ALA A 485 6.62 4.68 -37.35
N GLN A 486 5.33 4.32 -37.23
CA GLN A 486 4.24 5.29 -37.22
C GLN A 486 4.21 6.15 -35.95
N ARG A 487 4.66 5.61 -34.82
CA ARG A 487 4.58 6.26 -33.50
C ARG A 487 5.92 6.82 -33.02
N LEU A 488 7.01 6.28 -33.54
CA LEU A 488 8.37 6.65 -33.13
C LEU A 488 8.64 8.17 -33.19
N PRO A 489 8.25 8.93 -34.23
CA PRO A 489 8.48 10.38 -34.25
C PRO A 489 7.87 11.12 -33.06
N LYS A 490 6.68 10.69 -32.60
CA LYS A 490 6.00 11.29 -31.45
C LYS A 490 6.71 10.97 -30.14
N GLU A 491 7.16 9.72 -29.96
CA GLU A 491 7.94 9.35 -28.76
C GLU A 491 9.31 10.05 -28.74
N LEU A 492 9.95 10.18 -29.90
CA LEU A 492 11.20 10.91 -30.08
C LEU A 492 11.07 12.40 -29.73
N ALA A 493 10.03 13.09 -30.21
CA ALA A 493 9.76 14.49 -29.85
C ALA A 493 9.66 14.66 -28.32
N ARG A 494 8.95 13.75 -27.66
CA ARG A 494 8.79 13.78 -26.20
C ARG A 494 10.12 13.57 -25.46
N VAL A 495 10.97 12.66 -25.94
CA VAL A 495 12.30 12.42 -25.37
C VAL A 495 13.24 13.60 -25.62
N GLU A 496 13.23 14.16 -26.83
CA GLU A 496 14.02 15.34 -27.18
C GLU A 496 13.70 16.52 -26.26
N GLU A 497 12.42 16.85 -26.06
CA GLU A 497 11.99 17.90 -25.14
C GLU A 497 12.44 17.63 -23.70
N LEU A 498 12.26 16.41 -23.20
CA LEU A 498 12.69 16.00 -21.85
C LEU A 498 14.20 16.23 -21.66
N LEU A 499 15.01 15.87 -22.66
CA LEU A 499 16.46 16.03 -22.62
C LEU A 499 16.89 17.50 -22.74
N ILE A 500 16.20 18.32 -23.54
CA ILE A 500 16.45 19.76 -23.63
C ILE A 500 16.21 20.43 -22.28
N GLU A 501 15.10 20.12 -21.61
CA GLU A 501 14.79 20.65 -20.27
C GLU A 501 15.77 20.19 -19.21
N ALA A 502 16.29 18.96 -19.34
CA ALA A 502 17.35 18.46 -18.47
C ALA A 502 18.74 19.05 -18.78
N GLY A 503 18.84 19.99 -19.73
CA GLY A 503 20.10 20.63 -20.15
C GLY A 503 20.99 19.76 -21.04
N LYS A 504 20.52 18.59 -21.47
CA LYS A 504 21.25 17.59 -22.27
C LYS A 504 21.04 17.80 -23.78
N ARG A 505 21.25 19.03 -24.28
CA ARG A 505 20.99 19.39 -25.69
C ARG A 505 21.77 18.54 -26.70
N GLY A 506 23.02 18.18 -26.38
CA GLY A 506 23.84 17.31 -27.24
C GLY A 506 23.22 15.92 -27.41
N THR A 507 22.77 15.31 -26.31
CA THR A 507 22.05 14.03 -26.34
C THR A 507 20.69 14.16 -27.03
N ALA A 508 19.95 15.24 -26.73
CA ALA A 508 18.62 15.50 -27.29
C ALA A 508 18.60 15.50 -28.83
N ALA A 509 19.64 16.04 -29.46
CA ALA A 509 19.76 16.08 -30.92
C ALA A 509 19.72 14.69 -31.57
N PHE A 510 20.23 13.64 -30.90
CA PHE A 510 20.15 12.26 -31.40
C PHE A 510 18.73 11.70 -31.39
N TYR A 511 17.83 12.27 -30.56
CA TYR A 511 16.44 11.88 -30.44
C TYR A 511 15.49 12.78 -31.24
N ALA A 512 15.98 13.67 -32.10
CA ALA A 512 15.09 14.52 -32.89
C ALA A 512 14.17 13.66 -33.81
N PRO A 513 12.88 14.00 -33.99
CA PRO A 513 11.93 13.22 -34.78
C PRO A 513 12.39 12.90 -36.20
N ARG A 514 13.17 13.79 -36.82
CA ARG A 514 13.78 13.60 -38.14
C ARG A 514 14.71 12.38 -38.22
N HIS A 515 15.25 11.91 -37.09
CA HIS A 515 16.13 10.74 -37.03
C HIS A 515 15.39 9.42 -36.87
N ALA A 516 14.04 9.41 -36.77
CA ALA A 516 13.25 8.20 -36.59
C ALA A 516 13.61 7.06 -37.55
N ARG A 517 13.75 7.37 -38.85
CA ARG A 517 14.11 6.38 -39.88
C ARG A 517 15.51 5.81 -39.65
N ASN A 518 16.48 6.66 -39.33
CA ASN A 518 17.87 6.25 -39.09
C ASN A 518 17.98 5.38 -37.82
N ILE A 519 17.26 5.75 -36.75
CA ILE A 519 17.19 4.99 -35.51
C ILE A 519 16.60 3.60 -35.77
N LEU A 520 15.49 3.51 -36.52
CA LEU A 520 14.90 2.22 -36.89
C LEU A 520 15.87 1.35 -37.68
N THR A 521 16.54 1.91 -38.69
CA THR A 521 17.53 1.17 -39.48
C THR A 521 18.72 0.73 -38.62
N SER A 522 19.16 1.54 -37.66
CA SER A 522 20.21 1.18 -36.71
C SER A 522 19.80 -0.02 -35.84
N VAL A 523 18.59 0.02 -35.26
CA VAL A 523 18.05 -1.07 -34.43
C VAL A 523 17.83 -2.34 -35.26
N GLN A 524 17.39 -2.23 -36.51
CA GLN A 524 17.25 -3.37 -37.43
C GLN A 524 18.59 -4.02 -37.77
N ARG A 525 19.67 -3.23 -37.90
CA ARG A 525 21.03 -3.75 -38.14
C ARG A 525 21.63 -4.44 -36.93
N ARG A 526 21.22 -4.05 -35.71
CA ARG A 526 21.70 -4.62 -34.45
C ARG A 526 20.51 -5.12 -33.60
N PRO A 527 19.83 -6.20 -34.03
CA PRO A 527 18.52 -6.55 -33.49
C PRO A 527 18.57 -7.28 -32.13
N LYS A 528 19.76 -7.57 -31.58
CA LYS A 528 19.92 -8.42 -30.39
C LYS A 528 19.04 -7.97 -29.21
N LEU A 529 19.12 -6.69 -28.83
CA LEU A 529 18.36 -6.16 -27.70
C LEU A 529 16.85 -6.10 -27.97
N ILE A 530 16.44 -5.68 -29.17
CA ILE A 530 15.02 -5.62 -29.51
C ILE A 530 14.40 -7.02 -29.59
N HIS A 531 15.15 -8.01 -30.09
CA HIS A 531 14.73 -9.41 -30.05
C HIS A 531 14.62 -9.94 -28.62
N SER A 532 15.55 -9.59 -27.73
CA SER A 532 15.45 -9.94 -26.31
C SER A 532 14.22 -9.32 -25.64
N LEU A 533 13.88 -8.06 -25.94
CA LEU A 533 12.68 -7.41 -25.41
C LEU A 533 11.39 -8.09 -25.92
N VAL A 534 11.33 -8.43 -27.21
CA VAL A 534 10.18 -9.14 -27.78
C VAL A 534 10.08 -10.59 -27.27
N ALA A 535 11.22 -11.26 -27.09
CA ALA A 535 11.25 -12.59 -26.48
C ALA A 535 10.81 -12.56 -25.00
N ALA A 536 11.14 -11.47 -24.27
CA ALA A 536 10.64 -11.26 -22.92
C ALA A 536 9.11 -11.13 -22.89
N ASP A 537 8.48 -10.43 -23.86
CA ASP A 537 7.00 -10.41 -23.98
C ASP A 537 6.45 -11.84 -24.05
N ALA A 538 7.01 -12.68 -24.92
CA ALA A 538 6.59 -14.07 -25.09
C ALA A 538 6.77 -14.88 -23.79
N HIS A 539 7.90 -14.70 -23.11
CA HIS A 539 8.19 -15.39 -21.85
C HIS A 539 7.17 -15.03 -20.76
N PHE A 540 6.91 -13.73 -20.54
CA PHE A 540 5.96 -13.26 -19.54
C PHE A 540 4.52 -13.71 -19.85
N VAL A 541 4.09 -13.58 -21.11
CA VAL A 541 2.75 -14.02 -21.52
C VAL A 541 2.60 -15.53 -21.33
N ASN A 542 3.59 -16.33 -21.74
CA ASN A 542 3.55 -17.78 -21.55
C ASN A 542 3.51 -18.18 -20.08
N ALA A 543 4.24 -17.48 -19.20
CA ALA A 543 4.19 -17.72 -17.76
C ALA A 543 2.78 -17.47 -17.18
N LEU A 544 2.11 -16.40 -17.60
CA LEU A 544 0.75 -16.07 -17.15
C LEU A 544 -0.32 -17.00 -17.75
N VAL A 545 -0.16 -17.42 -19.00
CA VAL A 545 -1.01 -18.45 -19.62
C VAL A 545 -0.88 -19.76 -18.84
N LYS A 546 0.36 -20.16 -18.52
CA LYS A 546 0.62 -21.35 -17.71
C LYS A 546 -0.03 -21.23 -16.33
N LEU A 547 0.09 -20.08 -15.67
CA LEU A 547 -0.56 -19.81 -14.39
C LEU A 547 -2.08 -20.03 -14.48
N GLY A 548 -2.75 -19.44 -15.47
CA GLY A 548 -4.20 -19.61 -15.67
C GLY A 548 -4.59 -21.06 -15.96
N CYS A 549 -3.85 -21.76 -16.82
CA CYS A 549 -4.07 -23.19 -17.08
C CYS A 549 -3.87 -24.06 -15.82
N GLN A 550 -2.86 -23.76 -15.01
CA GLN A 550 -2.62 -24.48 -13.76
C GLN A 550 -3.69 -24.14 -12.70
N GLY A 551 -4.15 -22.89 -12.63
CA GLY A 551 -5.27 -22.47 -11.79
C GLY A 551 -6.58 -23.19 -12.13
N HIS A 552 -6.88 -23.30 -13.43
CA HIS A 552 -8.00 -24.10 -13.93
C HIS A 552 -7.92 -25.55 -13.46
N GLN A 553 -6.77 -26.21 -13.68
CA GLN A 553 -6.56 -27.60 -13.24
C GLN A 553 -6.65 -27.75 -11.73
N LEU A 554 -6.19 -26.76 -10.99
CA LEU A 554 -6.23 -26.74 -9.54
C LEU A 554 -7.67 -26.66 -9.04
N ARG A 555 -8.50 -25.79 -9.62
CA ARG A 555 -9.94 -25.70 -9.32
C ARG A 555 -10.67 -27.00 -9.63
N GLU A 556 -10.45 -27.58 -10.82
CA GLU A 556 -11.06 -28.86 -11.20
C GLU A 556 -10.67 -30.00 -10.25
N LYS A 557 -9.40 -30.03 -9.82
CA LYS A 557 -8.90 -31.03 -8.86
C LYS A 557 -9.38 -30.76 -7.46
N ALA A 558 -9.49 -29.52 -7.01
CA ALA A 558 -10.01 -29.20 -5.68
C ALA A 558 -11.45 -29.71 -5.51
N ALA A 559 -12.27 -29.65 -6.57
CA ALA A 559 -13.62 -30.20 -6.56
C ALA A 559 -13.66 -31.75 -6.51
N LYS A 560 -12.61 -32.44 -6.97
CA LYS A 560 -12.58 -33.91 -7.12
C LYS A 560 -11.70 -34.63 -6.08
N ASP A 561 -10.61 -34.00 -5.66
CA ASP A 561 -9.56 -34.51 -4.77
C ASP A 561 -8.85 -33.33 -4.06
N PRO A 562 -9.42 -32.84 -2.94
CA PRO A 562 -8.87 -31.71 -2.18
C PRO A 562 -7.42 -31.93 -1.71
N ALA A 563 -7.06 -33.15 -1.32
CA ALA A 563 -5.71 -33.47 -0.86
C ALA A 563 -4.66 -33.32 -1.97
N ARG A 564 -5.02 -33.62 -3.21
CA ARG A 564 -4.14 -33.43 -4.37
C ARG A 564 -4.08 -31.98 -4.85
N ALA A 565 -5.14 -31.19 -4.63
CA ALA A 565 -5.12 -29.75 -4.86
C ALA A 565 -4.15 -29.04 -3.90
N VAL A 566 -4.16 -29.42 -2.61
CA VAL A 566 -3.20 -28.94 -1.62
C VAL A 566 -1.75 -29.23 -2.01
N LYS A 567 -1.46 -30.44 -2.53
CA LYS A 567 -0.13 -30.80 -3.04
C LYS A 567 0.32 -29.95 -4.25
N LEU A 568 -0.63 -29.44 -5.04
CA LEU A 568 -0.32 -28.56 -6.16
C LEU A 568 -0.08 -27.13 -5.68
N LEU A 569 -0.85 -26.65 -4.70
CA LEU A 569 -0.63 -25.35 -4.05
C LEU A 569 0.77 -25.23 -3.44
N SER A 570 1.25 -26.28 -2.76
CA SER A 570 2.59 -26.28 -2.14
C SER A 570 3.75 -26.33 -3.15
N ARG A 571 3.47 -26.36 -4.46
CA ARG A 571 4.46 -26.41 -5.56
C ARG A 571 4.41 -25.18 -6.46
N PHE A 572 3.41 -24.33 -6.30
CA PHE A 572 3.38 -22.98 -6.87
C PHE A 572 4.38 -22.09 -6.11
#